data_AF-A0A7W4NKZ5-F1
#
_entry.id   AF-A0A7W4NKZ5-F1
#
_cell.length_a   1.000
_cell.length_b   1.000
_cell.length_c   1.000
_cell.angle_alpha   90.00
_cell.angle_beta   90.00
_cell.angle_gamma   90.00
#
_symmetry.space_group_name_H-M   'P 1'
#
loop_
_entity.id
_entity.type
_entity.pdbx_description
1 polymer ?
#
loop_
_entity_poly.entity_id
_entity_poly.type
_entity_poly.pdbx_seq_one_letter_code
_entity_poly.pdbx_strand_id
1 'polypeptide(L)'
;MWRRLGLLAGMLALGVMLGPRVRPWNGTLALPDVPASPAALEAGIAAGEAAAGPLRPGTRARIVWADPAHPARTACAIVYLHGFTASQGEGAPVHADLARLFGCNLYLARLPGHGLQAPDAMRGLTAERLAQGAARALAIGNAIGDRVVVIGTSTGGALALDLAARFPRAVAGLVLWSPLVRERGNQLDPLFWPWGLQMMWLIHNHAHDVTHEAALGPVWTGDVHVDGYVALAELTRGRMVAPVFRQVVAPVFLGYYDRDPAHTDPTVEVPAMMWMFGQLSTPASLRRQVDFPQADSHVIASPLRSRTPDAVCRATRDFLHDVLGLAYAPDGDPAVCDTVRPLAG
;
A
#
# COMPACT_ATOMS: atom_id res chain seq x y z
N MET A 1 25.57 38.77 -35.20
CA MET A 1 25.54 38.51 -33.75
C MET A 1 24.16 38.01 -33.29
N TRP A 2 23.10 38.80 -33.47
CA TRP A 2 21.71 38.46 -33.06
C TRP A 2 21.16 37.12 -33.56
N ARG A 3 21.42 36.74 -34.83
CA ARG A 3 21.00 35.44 -35.37
C ARG A 3 21.66 34.25 -34.67
N ARG A 4 22.95 34.38 -34.29
CA ARG A 4 23.69 33.32 -33.56
C ARG A 4 23.23 33.24 -32.12
N LEU A 5 22.95 34.37 -31.48
CA LEU A 5 22.40 34.43 -30.13
C LEU A 5 20.98 33.83 -30.05
N GLY A 6 20.14 34.13 -31.05
CA GLY A 6 18.80 33.54 -31.17
C GLY A 6 18.84 32.02 -31.43
N LEU A 7 19.78 31.54 -32.25
CA LEU A 7 19.99 30.11 -32.45
C LEU A 7 20.46 29.40 -31.18
N LEU A 8 21.42 29.97 -30.44
CA LEU A 8 21.88 29.43 -29.16
C LEU A 8 20.76 29.42 -28.11
N ALA A 9 20.01 30.51 -27.97
CA ALA A 9 18.87 30.57 -27.06
C ALA A 9 17.78 29.56 -27.45
N GLY A 10 17.49 29.41 -28.75
CA GLY A 10 16.57 28.41 -29.27
C GLY A 10 17.03 26.97 -29.00
N MET A 11 18.31 26.68 -29.19
CA MET A 11 18.89 25.36 -28.88
C MET A 11 18.86 25.05 -27.39
N LEU A 12 19.14 26.03 -26.53
CA LEU A 12 19.06 25.88 -25.08
C LEU A 12 17.61 25.64 -24.63
N ALA A 13 16.66 26.43 -25.14
CA ALA A 13 15.24 26.24 -24.87
C ALA A 13 14.76 24.85 -25.33
N LEU A 14 15.18 24.41 -26.52
CA LEU A 14 14.86 23.07 -27.01
C LEU A 14 15.47 21.97 -26.12
N GLY A 15 16.71 22.13 -25.67
CA GLY A 15 17.37 21.19 -24.75
C GLY A 15 16.67 21.09 -23.39
N VAL A 16 16.15 22.21 -22.88
CA VAL A 16 15.31 22.21 -21.66
C VAL A 16 14.01 21.46 -21.90
N MET A 17 13.32 21.71 -23.03
CA MET A 17 12.03 21.07 -23.32
C MET A 17 12.13 19.57 -23.65
N LEU A 18 13.25 19.11 -24.21
CA LEU A 18 13.49 17.71 -24.59
C LEU A 18 14.12 16.86 -23.48
N GLY A 19 14.25 17.39 -22.27
CA GLY A 19 14.80 16.67 -21.13
C GLY A 19 14.07 15.35 -20.80
N PRO A 20 14.77 14.41 -20.13
CA PRO A 20 14.14 13.19 -19.62
C PRO A 20 13.06 13.55 -18.60
N ARG A 21 12.03 12.69 -18.53
CA ARG A 21 10.92 12.83 -17.58
C ARG A 21 10.37 11.46 -17.24
N VAL A 22 9.85 11.33 -16.01
CA VAL A 22 9.13 10.14 -15.58
C VAL A 22 7.87 9.97 -16.43
N ARG A 23 7.44 8.72 -16.62
CA ARG A 23 6.22 8.39 -17.36
C ARG A 23 5.27 7.62 -16.46
N PRO A 24 3.96 7.92 -16.50
CA PRO A 24 2.97 7.11 -15.77
C PRO A 24 3.06 5.64 -16.18
N TRP A 25 2.99 4.72 -15.21
CA TRP A 25 3.01 3.29 -15.50
C TRP A 25 1.59 2.74 -15.68
N ASN A 26 1.32 2.16 -16.86
CA ASN A 26 0.05 1.51 -17.18
C ASN A 26 0.23 0.10 -17.76
N GLY A 27 1.34 -0.56 -17.40
CA GLY A 27 1.72 -1.87 -17.93
C GLY A 27 0.74 -3.00 -17.59
N THR A 28 0.94 -4.15 -18.24
CA THR A 28 0.23 -5.39 -17.94
C THR A 28 0.76 -6.04 -16.67
N LEU A 29 -0.09 -6.81 -16.00
CA LEU A 29 0.25 -7.52 -14.78
C LEU A 29 -0.46 -8.87 -14.80
N ALA A 30 0.23 -9.93 -14.40
CA ALA A 30 -0.31 -11.27 -14.24
C ALA A 30 -0.13 -11.72 -12.79
N LEU A 31 -1.05 -12.57 -12.31
CA LEU A 31 -0.84 -13.28 -11.05
C LEU A 31 0.18 -14.40 -11.30
N PRO A 32 1.26 -14.50 -10.51
CA PRO A 32 2.21 -15.60 -10.65
C PRO A 32 1.59 -16.90 -10.12
N ASP A 33 2.04 -18.02 -10.68
CA ASP A 33 1.76 -19.33 -10.10
C ASP A 33 2.47 -19.47 -8.75
N VAL A 34 1.75 -20.03 -7.77
CA VAL A 34 2.28 -20.33 -6.45
C VAL A 34 1.95 -21.79 -6.08
N PRO A 35 2.79 -22.46 -5.28
CA PRO A 35 2.49 -23.82 -4.84
C PRO A 35 1.15 -23.91 -4.11
N ALA A 36 0.46 -25.04 -4.24
CA ALA A 36 -0.80 -25.25 -3.52
C ALA A 36 -0.60 -25.80 -2.09
N SER A 37 0.54 -26.46 -1.83
CA SER A 37 0.78 -27.03 -0.51
C SER A 37 1.29 -25.97 0.47
N PRO A 38 0.74 -25.93 1.71
CA PRO A 38 1.18 -24.99 2.76
C PRO A 38 2.69 -24.99 2.98
N ALA A 39 3.30 -26.18 3.09
CA ALA A 39 4.73 -26.32 3.31
C ALA A 39 5.58 -25.77 2.15
N ALA A 40 5.17 -25.98 0.89
CA ALA A 40 5.91 -25.46 -0.26
C ALA A 40 5.74 -23.94 -0.41
N LEU A 41 4.57 -23.40 -0.06
CA LEU A 41 4.33 -21.96 0.01
C LEU A 41 5.26 -21.30 1.02
N GLU A 42 5.29 -21.81 2.26
CA GLU A 42 6.17 -21.27 3.32
C GLU A 42 7.64 -21.37 2.95
N ALA A 43 8.07 -22.51 2.38
CA ALA A 43 9.44 -22.68 1.90
C ALA A 43 9.78 -21.68 0.78
N GLY A 44 8.87 -21.45 -0.17
CA GLY A 44 9.06 -20.48 -1.25
C GLY A 44 9.11 -19.02 -0.76
N ILE A 45 8.31 -18.69 0.26
CA ILE A 45 8.36 -17.38 0.93
C ILE A 45 9.71 -17.23 1.66
N ALA A 46 10.09 -18.21 2.48
CA ALA A 46 11.34 -18.19 3.23
C ALA A 46 12.57 -18.08 2.33
N ALA A 47 12.59 -18.80 1.20
CA ALA A 47 13.67 -18.71 0.22
C ALA A 47 13.74 -17.31 -0.43
N GLY A 48 12.58 -16.71 -0.74
CA GLY A 48 12.52 -15.33 -1.24
C GLY A 48 13.03 -14.31 -0.23
N GLU A 49 12.66 -14.47 1.05
CA GLU A 49 13.14 -13.60 2.12
C GLU A 49 14.64 -13.76 2.38
N ALA A 50 15.18 -14.98 2.28
CA ALA A 50 16.61 -15.23 2.38
C ALA A 50 17.41 -14.62 1.21
N ALA A 51 16.84 -14.63 0.01
CA ALA A 51 17.46 -14.06 -1.19
C ALA A 51 17.39 -12.53 -1.27
N ALA A 52 16.53 -11.88 -0.48
CA ALA A 52 16.35 -10.42 -0.50
C ALA A 52 17.51 -9.63 0.15
N GLY A 53 18.33 -10.29 0.98
CA GLY A 53 19.39 -9.67 1.77
C GLY A 53 19.01 -9.44 3.24
N PRO A 54 19.84 -8.74 4.02
CA PRO A 54 19.58 -8.52 5.45
C PRO A 54 18.30 -7.72 5.70
N LEU A 55 17.37 -8.32 6.46
CA LEU A 55 16.08 -7.72 6.81
C LEU A 55 16.10 -7.09 8.19
N ARG A 56 15.36 -6.00 8.38
CA ARG A 56 15.09 -5.41 9.69
C ARG A 56 14.24 -6.40 10.52
N PRO A 57 14.41 -6.48 11.84
CA PRO A 57 13.62 -7.38 12.69
C PRO A 57 12.12 -7.20 12.48
N GLY A 58 11.38 -8.31 12.40
CA GLY A 58 9.92 -8.29 12.28
C GLY A 58 9.37 -7.86 10.91
N THR A 59 10.19 -7.74 9.86
CA THR A 59 9.73 -7.28 8.53
C THR A 59 9.53 -8.39 7.50
N ARG A 60 9.93 -9.62 7.83
CA ARG A 60 9.80 -10.80 6.96
C ARG A 60 8.36 -11.03 6.52
N ALA A 61 8.17 -11.25 5.22
CA ALA A 61 6.89 -11.75 4.72
C ALA A 61 6.60 -13.15 5.28
N ARG A 62 5.35 -13.41 5.68
CA ARG A 62 4.95 -14.71 6.23
C ARG A 62 3.45 -14.93 6.11
N ILE A 63 3.06 -16.21 6.20
CA ILE A 63 1.69 -16.61 6.44
C ILE A 63 1.50 -16.74 7.96
N VAL A 64 0.36 -16.26 8.46
CA VAL A 64 -0.15 -16.53 9.80
C VAL A 64 -1.39 -17.39 9.60
N TRP A 65 -1.27 -18.68 9.93
CA TRP A 65 -2.36 -19.64 9.77
C TRP A 65 -3.41 -19.46 10.85
N ALA A 66 -4.68 -19.57 10.48
CA ALA A 66 -5.79 -19.57 11.42
C ALA A 66 -5.74 -20.79 12.35
N ASP A 67 -5.32 -21.95 11.83
CA ASP A 67 -4.95 -23.14 12.60
C ASP A 67 -3.47 -23.50 12.34
N PRO A 68 -2.53 -23.04 13.19
CA PRO A 68 -1.12 -23.37 13.05
C PRO A 68 -0.79 -24.84 13.28
N ALA A 69 -1.65 -25.61 13.96
CA ALA A 69 -1.44 -27.04 14.17
C ALA A 69 -1.76 -27.85 12.90
N HIS A 70 -2.67 -27.34 12.07
CA HIS A 70 -3.05 -27.95 10.79
C HIS A 70 -3.11 -26.90 9.66
N PRO A 71 -1.95 -26.39 9.19
CA PRO A 71 -1.90 -25.41 8.11
C PRO A 71 -2.65 -25.90 6.87
N ALA A 72 -3.67 -25.15 6.46
CA ALA A 72 -4.50 -25.48 5.32
C ALA A 72 -5.19 -24.23 4.77
N ARG A 73 -5.69 -24.33 3.52
CA ARG A 73 -6.57 -23.32 2.93
C ARG A 73 -7.87 -23.24 3.74
N THR A 74 -8.36 -22.02 3.99
CA THR A 74 -9.58 -21.76 4.77
C THR A 74 -10.64 -21.01 3.96
N ALA A 75 -11.85 -20.83 4.52
CA ALA A 75 -12.94 -20.14 3.84
C ALA A 75 -12.65 -18.65 3.54
N CYS A 76 -11.66 -18.06 4.20
CA CYS A 76 -11.22 -16.69 3.93
C CYS A 76 -9.72 -16.51 4.15
N ALA A 77 -9.14 -15.57 3.41
CA ALA A 77 -7.80 -15.08 3.66
C ALA A 77 -7.76 -13.56 3.65
N ILE A 78 -6.91 -12.99 4.48
CA ILE A 78 -6.57 -11.57 4.47
C ILE A 78 -5.17 -11.40 3.91
N VAL A 79 -4.99 -10.47 2.98
CA VAL A 79 -3.68 -10.03 2.49
C VAL A 79 -3.46 -8.61 2.98
N TYR A 80 -2.37 -8.36 3.72
CA TYR A 80 -2.01 -7.02 4.16
C TYR A 80 -0.88 -6.44 3.31
N LEU A 81 -1.12 -5.25 2.74
CA LEU A 81 -0.16 -4.44 1.99
C LEU A 81 0.14 -3.15 2.75
N HIS A 82 1.40 -2.98 3.17
CA HIS A 82 1.85 -1.79 3.90
C HIS A 82 2.12 -0.58 2.98
N GLY A 83 2.28 0.59 3.59
CA GLY A 83 2.61 1.86 2.94
C GLY A 83 4.10 1.99 2.56
N PHE A 84 4.42 3.08 1.88
CA PHE A 84 5.80 3.43 1.52
C PHE A 84 6.67 3.60 2.76
N THR A 85 7.94 3.21 2.67
CA THR A 85 8.94 3.14 3.77
C THR A 85 8.59 2.21 4.93
N ALA A 86 7.35 1.74 5.03
CA ALA A 86 6.84 0.91 6.11
C ALA A 86 7.20 -0.58 5.95
N SER A 87 6.65 -1.37 6.85
CA SER A 87 6.60 -2.84 6.82
C SER A 87 5.28 -3.32 7.42
N GLN A 88 5.06 -4.63 7.49
CA GLN A 88 3.83 -5.23 8.03
C GLN A 88 3.45 -4.75 9.45
N GLY A 89 4.42 -4.28 10.25
CA GLY A 89 4.16 -3.75 11.60
C GLY A 89 3.25 -2.52 11.61
N GLU A 90 3.11 -1.84 10.46
CA GLU A 90 2.26 -0.66 10.31
C GLU A 90 0.79 -0.94 10.62
N GLY A 91 0.25 -2.07 10.14
CA GLY A 91 -1.15 -2.42 10.37
C GLY A 91 -1.36 -3.27 11.62
N ALA A 92 -0.30 -3.56 12.38
CA ALA A 92 -0.38 -4.39 13.57
C ALA A 92 -0.88 -3.58 14.78
N PRO A 93 -1.67 -4.19 15.69
CA PRO A 93 -2.18 -5.56 15.63
C PRO A 93 -3.47 -5.71 14.81
N VAL A 94 -4.09 -4.61 14.34
CA VAL A 94 -5.43 -4.59 13.74
C VAL A 94 -5.61 -5.61 12.61
N HIS A 95 -4.65 -5.74 11.66
CA HIS A 95 -4.77 -6.74 10.58
C HIS A 95 -4.82 -8.19 11.09
N ALA A 96 -4.08 -8.50 12.15
CA ALA A 96 -3.97 -9.82 12.75
C ALA A 96 -5.17 -10.12 13.63
N ASP A 97 -5.65 -9.11 14.38
CA ASP A 97 -6.86 -9.20 15.18
C ASP A 97 -8.09 -9.44 14.30
N LEU A 98 -8.21 -8.73 13.17
CA LEU A 98 -9.27 -9.00 12.19
C LEU A 98 -9.17 -10.40 11.60
N ALA A 99 -7.96 -10.84 11.20
CA ALA A 99 -7.79 -12.19 10.66
C ALA A 99 -8.20 -13.28 11.66
N ARG A 100 -7.75 -13.15 12.91
CA ARG A 100 -8.10 -14.07 14.00
C ARG A 100 -9.60 -14.05 14.30
N LEU A 101 -10.20 -12.86 14.36
CA LEU A 101 -11.63 -12.68 14.65
C LEU A 101 -12.52 -13.41 13.65
N PHE A 102 -12.16 -13.41 12.37
CA PHE A 102 -12.93 -14.08 11.31
C PHE A 102 -12.41 -15.48 10.95
N GLY A 103 -11.37 -15.97 11.64
CA GLY A 103 -10.77 -17.28 11.34
C GLY A 103 -10.13 -17.36 9.96
N CYS A 104 -9.66 -16.23 9.43
CA CYS A 104 -9.00 -16.16 8.13
C CYS A 104 -7.51 -16.43 8.27
N ASN A 105 -6.94 -17.12 7.28
CA ASN A 105 -5.49 -17.09 7.12
C ASN A 105 -5.03 -15.66 6.77
N LEU A 106 -3.85 -15.26 7.21
CA LEU A 106 -3.31 -13.92 6.94
C LEU A 106 -1.98 -14.02 6.23
N TYR A 107 -1.85 -13.38 5.08
CA TYR A 107 -0.56 -13.15 4.44
C TYR A 107 -0.10 -11.71 4.71
N LEU A 108 1.02 -11.60 5.41
CA LEU A 108 1.69 -10.33 5.65
C LEU A 108 2.78 -10.16 4.60
N ALA A 109 2.53 -9.29 3.62
CA ALA A 109 3.46 -9.06 2.52
C ALA A 109 4.60 -8.12 2.92
N ARG A 110 5.77 -8.30 2.30
CA ARG A 110 6.85 -7.31 2.26
C ARG A 110 7.01 -6.82 0.84
N LEU A 111 6.76 -5.53 0.62
CA LEU A 111 6.88 -4.93 -0.72
C LEU A 111 8.36 -4.84 -1.14
N PRO A 112 8.67 -4.92 -2.45
CA PRO A 112 10.03 -4.80 -2.94
C PRO A 112 10.73 -3.53 -2.44
N GLY A 113 12.01 -3.65 -2.07
CA GLY A 113 12.81 -2.56 -1.52
C GLY A 113 12.47 -2.14 -0.09
N HIS A 114 11.46 -2.75 0.54
CA HIS A 114 11.04 -2.44 1.92
C HIS A 114 11.48 -3.51 2.90
N GLY A 115 11.58 -3.13 4.19
CA GLY A 115 11.98 -4.02 5.29
C GLY A 115 13.45 -4.45 5.29
N LEU A 116 14.26 -3.96 4.35
CA LEU A 116 15.69 -4.25 4.25
C LEU A 116 16.52 -3.30 5.12
N GLN A 117 17.71 -3.73 5.54
CA GLN A 117 18.64 -2.90 6.31
C GLN A 117 19.50 -1.97 5.44
N ALA A 118 19.64 -2.26 4.14
CA ALA A 118 20.44 -1.46 3.24
C ALA A 118 19.81 -0.06 3.02
N PRO A 119 20.55 1.05 3.19
CA PRO A 119 20.01 2.40 2.98
C PRO A 119 19.49 2.64 1.56
N ASP A 120 20.09 2.01 0.55
CA ASP A 120 19.68 2.10 -0.85
C ASP A 120 18.78 0.95 -1.30
N ALA A 121 18.08 0.27 -0.38
CA ALA A 121 17.25 -0.89 -0.68
C ALA A 121 16.18 -0.67 -1.77
N MET A 122 15.75 0.57 -1.98
CA MET A 122 14.79 0.95 -3.03
C MET A 122 15.45 1.25 -4.39
N ARG A 123 16.76 1.06 -4.54
CA ARG A 123 17.44 1.18 -5.83
C ARG A 123 16.84 0.22 -6.86
N GLY A 124 16.51 0.76 -8.03
CA GLY A 124 15.83 0.06 -9.12
C GLY A 124 14.37 -0.31 -8.80
N LEU A 125 13.75 0.29 -7.79
CA LEU A 125 12.31 0.16 -7.56
C LEU A 125 11.54 0.87 -8.68
N THR A 126 10.45 0.27 -9.14
CA THR A 126 9.55 0.85 -10.15
C THR A 126 8.10 0.58 -9.76
N ALA A 127 7.15 1.29 -10.37
CA ALA A 127 5.73 0.97 -10.18
C ALA A 127 5.40 -0.48 -10.57
N GLU A 128 6.04 -0.99 -11.63
CA GLU A 128 5.88 -2.38 -12.05
C GLU A 128 6.33 -3.37 -10.98
N ARG A 129 7.51 -3.17 -10.38
CA ARG A 129 8.00 -4.06 -9.32
C ARG A 129 7.10 -4.04 -8.09
N LEU A 130 6.58 -2.86 -7.70
CA LEU A 130 5.59 -2.75 -6.63
C LEU A 130 4.31 -3.53 -6.98
N ALA A 131 3.79 -3.37 -8.19
CA ALA A 131 2.61 -4.09 -8.66
C ALA A 131 2.83 -5.60 -8.73
N GLN A 132 4.00 -6.07 -9.16
CA GLN A 132 4.39 -7.49 -9.15
C GLN A 132 4.46 -8.04 -7.72
N GLY A 133 5.00 -7.28 -6.77
CA GLY A 133 5.00 -7.65 -5.35
C GLY A 133 3.59 -7.81 -4.79
N ALA A 134 2.70 -6.87 -5.10
CA ALA A 134 1.30 -6.93 -4.71
C ALA A 134 0.55 -8.10 -5.39
N ALA A 135 0.81 -8.36 -6.68
CA ALA A 135 0.24 -9.51 -7.40
C ALA A 135 0.68 -10.85 -6.79
N ARG A 136 1.94 -10.97 -6.39
CA ARG A 136 2.43 -12.15 -5.67
C ARG A 136 1.71 -12.33 -4.33
N ALA A 137 1.48 -11.23 -3.60
CA ALA A 137 0.73 -11.27 -2.34
C ALA A 137 -0.72 -11.72 -2.55
N LEU A 138 -1.38 -11.23 -3.60
CA LEU A 138 -2.73 -11.68 -3.95
C LEU A 138 -2.77 -13.15 -4.37
N ALA A 139 -1.79 -13.63 -5.14
CA ALA A 139 -1.69 -15.04 -5.53
C ALA A 139 -1.54 -15.96 -4.31
N ILE A 140 -0.69 -15.58 -3.34
CA ILE A 140 -0.54 -16.31 -2.07
C ILE A 140 -1.86 -16.27 -1.28
N GLY A 141 -2.52 -15.11 -1.20
CA GLY A 141 -3.84 -14.98 -0.56
C GLY A 141 -4.87 -15.94 -1.15
N ASN A 142 -4.93 -16.06 -2.49
CA ASN A 142 -5.84 -16.97 -3.18
C ASN A 142 -5.49 -18.45 -2.95
N ALA A 143 -4.21 -18.78 -2.71
CA ALA A 143 -3.79 -20.13 -2.38
C ALA A 143 -4.16 -20.54 -0.95
N ILE A 144 -4.23 -19.57 -0.02
CA ILE A 144 -4.51 -19.83 1.40
C ILE A 144 -5.96 -19.54 1.82
N GLY A 145 -6.80 -18.97 0.96
CA GLY A 145 -8.22 -18.76 1.25
C GLY A 145 -9.15 -18.83 0.04
N ASP A 146 -10.43 -19.12 0.28
CA ASP A 146 -11.47 -19.12 -0.77
C ASP A 146 -11.96 -17.71 -1.08
N ARG A 147 -12.17 -16.88 -0.03
CA ARG A 147 -12.52 -15.45 -0.15
C ARG A 147 -11.36 -14.58 0.32
N VAL A 148 -10.71 -13.88 -0.60
CA VAL A 148 -9.56 -13.03 -0.28
C VAL A 148 -9.99 -11.58 -0.05
N VAL A 149 -9.74 -11.07 1.15
CA VAL A 149 -9.84 -9.65 1.48
C VAL A 149 -8.45 -9.02 1.40
N VAL A 150 -8.31 -7.94 0.64
CA VAL A 150 -7.05 -7.18 0.59
C VAL A 150 -7.20 -5.94 1.46
N ILE A 151 -6.34 -5.82 2.47
CA ILE A 151 -6.22 -4.65 3.33
C ILE A 151 -4.96 -3.89 2.91
N GLY A 152 -5.09 -2.61 2.58
CA GLY A 152 -3.99 -1.78 2.12
C GLY A 152 -3.93 -0.44 2.84
N THR A 153 -2.73 -0.08 3.33
CA THR A 153 -2.45 1.24 3.92
C THR A 153 -1.68 2.10 2.92
N SER A 154 -2.09 3.35 2.70
CA SER A 154 -1.32 4.29 1.87
C SER A 154 -0.96 3.73 0.49
N THR A 155 0.33 3.59 0.15
CA THR A 155 0.81 2.94 -1.09
C THR A 155 0.26 1.52 -1.25
N GLY A 156 0.16 0.75 -0.17
CA GLY A 156 -0.50 -0.55 -0.16
C GLY A 156 -1.98 -0.46 -0.54
N GLY A 157 -2.66 0.62 -0.16
CA GLY A 157 -4.04 0.91 -0.60
C GLY A 157 -4.14 1.22 -2.10
N ALA A 158 -3.18 1.96 -2.66
CA ALA A 158 -3.10 2.21 -4.10
C ALA A 158 -2.87 0.90 -4.89
N LEU A 159 -1.99 0.03 -4.39
CA LEU A 159 -1.75 -1.29 -4.97
C LEU A 159 -2.98 -2.19 -4.84
N ALA A 160 -3.69 -2.15 -3.71
CA ALA A 160 -4.91 -2.92 -3.50
C ALA A 160 -6.04 -2.49 -4.45
N LEU A 161 -6.19 -1.19 -4.71
CA LEU A 161 -7.08 -0.66 -5.75
C LEU A 161 -6.70 -1.18 -7.14
N ASP A 162 -5.41 -1.15 -7.49
CA ASP A 162 -4.94 -1.66 -8.79
C ASP A 162 -5.22 -3.16 -8.95
N LEU A 163 -4.97 -3.95 -7.90
CA LEU A 163 -5.27 -5.38 -7.88
C LEU A 163 -6.76 -5.67 -8.04
N ALA A 164 -7.62 -4.97 -7.30
CA ALA A 164 -9.08 -5.15 -7.38
C ALA A 164 -9.63 -4.78 -8.77
N ALA A 165 -9.02 -3.79 -9.43
CA ALA A 165 -9.37 -3.38 -10.79
C ALA A 165 -8.92 -4.41 -11.85
N ARG A 166 -7.73 -5.00 -11.69
CA ARG A 166 -7.16 -5.96 -12.66
C ARG A 166 -7.71 -7.37 -12.50
N PHE A 167 -7.97 -7.78 -11.26
CA PHE A 167 -8.36 -9.14 -10.91
C PHE A 167 -9.65 -9.13 -10.07
N PRO A 168 -10.77 -8.61 -10.60
CA PRO A 168 -12.01 -8.42 -9.83
C PRO A 168 -12.60 -9.73 -9.28
N ARG A 169 -12.23 -10.89 -9.84
CA ARG A 169 -12.64 -12.21 -9.35
C ARG A 169 -11.75 -12.76 -8.24
N ALA A 170 -10.53 -12.24 -8.09
CA ALA A 170 -9.55 -12.71 -7.12
C ALA A 170 -9.59 -11.90 -5.80
N VAL A 171 -10.36 -10.82 -5.77
CA VAL A 171 -10.52 -9.94 -4.60
C VAL A 171 -11.99 -9.95 -4.19
N ALA A 172 -12.29 -10.63 -3.08
CA ALA A 172 -13.64 -10.72 -2.53
C ALA A 172 -14.05 -9.46 -1.76
N GLY A 173 -13.09 -8.71 -1.23
CA GLY A 173 -13.32 -7.46 -0.50
C GLY A 173 -12.06 -6.60 -0.41
N LEU A 174 -12.25 -5.29 -0.32
CA LEU A 174 -11.18 -4.31 -0.29
C LEU A 174 -11.32 -3.41 0.94
N VAL A 175 -10.26 -3.29 1.73
CA VAL A 175 -10.18 -2.38 2.87
C VAL A 175 -9.03 -1.41 2.62
N LEU A 176 -9.36 -0.12 2.54
CA LEU A 176 -8.42 0.95 2.25
C LEU A 176 -8.27 1.83 3.49
N TRP A 177 -7.08 1.83 4.08
CA TRP A 177 -6.70 2.74 5.15
C TRP A 177 -5.84 3.85 4.57
N SER A 178 -6.43 5.04 4.43
CA SER A 178 -5.80 6.25 3.86
C SER A 178 -5.03 5.97 2.54
N PRO A 179 -5.66 5.41 1.50
CA PRO A 179 -4.97 5.00 0.27
C PRO A 179 -4.28 6.17 -0.45
N LEU A 180 -3.09 5.93 -1.00
CA LEU A 180 -2.33 6.90 -1.79
C LEU A 180 -2.94 7.06 -3.20
N VAL A 181 -4.04 7.82 -3.29
CA VAL A 181 -4.61 8.24 -4.59
C VAL A 181 -3.79 9.40 -5.17
N ARG A 182 -3.47 10.38 -4.31
CA ARG A 182 -2.61 11.52 -4.60
C ARG A 182 -1.94 11.97 -3.30
N GLU A 183 -0.65 12.25 -3.36
CA GLU A 183 0.11 12.84 -2.26
C GLU A 183 -0.27 14.30 -2.03
N ARG A 184 -0.10 14.77 -0.79
CA ARG A 184 -0.41 16.14 -0.38
C ARG A 184 0.36 17.14 -1.25
N GLY A 185 -0.35 18.16 -1.75
CA GLY A 185 0.25 19.26 -2.51
C GLY A 185 0.87 18.87 -3.85
N ASN A 186 0.59 17.67 -4.37
CA ASN A 186 1.14 17.17 -5.64
C ASN A 186 2.69 17.20 -5.70
N GLN A 187 3.34 16.89 -4.58
CA GLN A 187 4.80 16.95 -4.47
C GLN A 187 5.57 16.10 -5.49
N LEU A 188 4.94 15.09 -6.10
CA LEU A 188 5.55 14.22 -7.12
C LEU A 188 5.29 14.70 -8.56
N ASP A 189 4.43 15.70 -8.79
CA ASP A 189 4.18 16.22 -10.15
C ASP A 189 5.42 16.73 -10.87
N PRO A 190 6.39 17.41 -10.21
CA PRO A 190 7.60 17.87 -10.87
C PRO A 190 8.40 16.77 -11.56
N LEU A 191 8.28 15.50 -11.13
CA LEU A 191 8.98 14.36 -11.76
C LEU A 191 8.58 14.13 -13.22
N PHE A 192 7.40 14.61 -13.63
CA PHE A 192 6.91 14.50 -15.01
C PHE A 192 7.35 15.67 -15.90
N TRP A 193 7.98 16.70 -15.33
CA TRP A 193 8.56 17.80 -16.09
C TRP A 193 9.90 17.38 -16.72
N PRO A 194 10.30 17.98 -17.85
CA PRO A 194 11.65 17.79 -18.37
C PRO A 194 12.70 18.12 -17.30
N TRP A 195 13.63 17.21 -17.08
CA TRP A 195 14.66 17.29 -16.04
C TRP A 195 14.14 17.24 -14.59
N GLY A 196 12.87 16.89 -14.39
CA GLY A 196 12.22 16.88 -13.07
C GLY A 196 12.91 16.00 -12.03
N LEU A 197 13.32 14.79 -12.44
CA LEU A 197 14.09 13.88 -11.59
C LEU A 197 15.45 14.48 -11.19
N GLN A 198 16.15 15.11 -12.13
CA GLN A 198 17.44 15.74 -11.88
C GLN A 198 17.30 16.94 -10.94
N MET A 199 16.23 17.73 -11.09
CA MET A 199 15.93 18.83 -10.17
C MET A 199 15.61 18.33 -8.77
N MET A 200 14.79 17.28 -8.63
CA MET A 200 14.49 16.66 -7.34
C MET A 200 15.76 16.10 -6.69
N TRP A 201 16.60 15.38 -7.45
CA TRP A 201 17.87 14.85 -6.97
C TRP A 201 18.80 15.97 -6.48
N LEU A 202 18.89 17.10 -7.19
CA LEU A 202 19.70 18.25 -6.77
C LEU A 202 19.15 18.99 -5.54
N ILE A 203 17.84 19.30 -5.55
CA ILE A 203 17.23 20.24 -4.60
C ILE A 203 16.74 19.51 -3.35
N HIS A 204 15.95 18.45 -3.54
CA HIS A 204 15.32 17.70 -2.45
C HIS A 204 16.30 16.70 -1.84
N ASN A 205 17.01 15.93 -2.66
CA ASN A 205 17.97 14.95 -2.15
C ASN A 205 19.37 15.53 -1.91
N HIS A 206 19.59 16.82 -2.14
CA HIS A 206 20.89 17.48 -1.96
C HIS A 206 22.04 16.80 -2.73
N ALA A 207 21.78 16.36 -3.97
CA ALA A 207 22.70 15.60 -4.82
C ALA A 207 23.11 14.22 -4.27
N HIS A 208 22.27 13.63 -3.42
CA HIS A 208 22.41 12.25 -2.96
C HIS A 208 21.35 11.33 -3.57
N ASP A 209 21.74 10.09 -3.87
CA ASP A 209 20.79 9.08 -4.35
C ASP A 209 19.80 8.67 -3.26
N VAL A 210 20.18 8.79 -1.99
CA VAL A 210 19.41 8.37 -0.82
C VAL A 210 19.19 9.56 0.11
N THR A 211 17.92 9.84 0.43
CA THR A 211 17.54 10.74 1.52
C THR A 211 17.53 9.96 2.83
N HIS A 212 18.04 10.58 3.90
CA HIS A 212 18.15 9.96 5.21
C HIS A 212 17.32 10.76 6.22
N GLU A 213 16.31 10.14 6.79
CA GLU A 213 15.50 10.66 7.89
C GLU A 213 15.60 9.75 9.12
N ALA A 214 15.12 10.21 10.27
CA ALA A 214 15.05 9.37 11.45
C ALA A 214 14.03 8.24 11.24
N ALA A 215 14.49 6.99 11.29
CA ALA A 215 13.59 5.84 11.24
C ALA A 215 12.58 5.88 12.40
N LEU A 216 11.31 5.59 12.10
CA LEU A 216 10.26 5.51 13.10
C LEU A 216 10.18 4.08 13.64
N GLY A 217 11.01 3.78 14.64
CA GLY A 217 11.07 2.47 15.27
C GLY A 217 11.46 1.33 14.29
N PRO A 218 11.02 0.09 14.55
CA PRO A 218 11.33 -1.05 13.70
C PRO A 218 10.47 -1.12 12.43
N VAL A 219 9.44 -0.28 12.32
CA VAL A 219 8.38 -0.42 11.30
C VAL A 219 8.71 0.36 10.03
N TRP A 220 9.14 1.62 10.14
CA TRP A 220 9.45 2.48 8.99
C TRP A 220 10.95 2.73 8.86
N THR A 221 11.48 2.61 7.64
CA THR A 221 12.83 3.09 7.32
C THR A 221 12.82 4.60 7.14
N GLY A 222 13.92 5.26 7.50
CA GLY A 222 14.17 6.65 7.18
C GLY A 222 14.97 6.85 5.89
N ASP A 223 15.51 5.76 5.34
CA ASP A 223 16.33 5.80 4.12
C ASP A 223 15.47 5.53 2.88
N VAL A 224 15.54 6.44 1.91
CA VAL A 224 14.79 6.34 0.66
C VAL A 224 15.69 6.68 -0.53
N HIS A 225 15.92 5.69 -1.40
CA HIS A 225 16.55 5.93 -2.69
C HIS A 225 15.58 6.67 -3.64
N VAL A 226 16.09 7.53 -4.52
CA VAL A 226 15.30 8.38 -5.44
C VAL A 226 14.28 7.60 -6.28
N ASP A 227 14.63 6.37 -6.68
CA ASP A 227 13.76 5.44 -7.41
C ASP A 227 12.47 5.10 -6.66
N GLY A 228 12.47 5.19 -5.33
CA GLY A 228 11.26 5.04 -4.52
C GLY A 228 10.20 6.10 -4.85
N TYR A 229 10.61 7.37 -4.90
CA TYR A 229 9.71 8.48 -5.28
C TYR A 229 9.24 8.36 -6.73
N VAL A 230 10.13 7.93 -7.64
CA VAL A 230 9.79 7.65 -9.03
C VAL A 230 8.71 6.57 -9.11
N ALA A 231 8.87 5.45 -8.40
CA ALA A 231 7.90 4.36 -8.38
C ALA A 231 6.51 4.81 -7.88
N LEU A 232 6.45 5.66 -6.84
CA LEU A 232 5.19 6.23 -6.36
C LEU A 232 4.55 7.15 -7.40
N ALA A 233 5.34 8.00 -8.05
CA ALA A 233 4.85 8.91 -9.08
C ALA A 233 4.27 8.14 -10.27
N GLU A 234 5.02 7.16 -10.78
CA GLU A 234 4.60 6.26 -11.87
C GLU A 234 3.27 5.56 -11.55
N LEU A 235 3.15 4.99 -10.35
CA LEU A 235 1.97 4.26 -9.89
C LEU A 235 0.75 5.20 -9.77
N THR A 236 0.91 6.31 -9.06
CA THR A 236 -0.20 7.24 -8.75
C THR A 236 -0.68 8.01 -9.97
N ARG A 237 0.17 8.31 -10.96
CA ARG A 237 -0.27 8.95 -12.21
C ARG A 237 -0.76 7.94 -13.24
N GLY A 238 -0.28 6.70 -13.18
CA GLY A 238 -0.61 5.67 -14.16
C GLY A 238 -1.85 4.84 -13.82
N ARG A 239 -2.09 4.59 -12.52
CA ARG A 239 -3.13 3.66 -12.05
C ARG A 239 -4.20 4.29 -11.17
N MET A 240 -3.92 5.38 -10.45
CA MET A 240 -4.92 6.08 -9.64
C MET A 240 -5.76 7.05 -10.48
N VAL A 241 -6.44 6.48 -11.49
CA VAL A 241 -7.21 7.20 -12.52
C VAL A 241 -8.61 6.61 -12.68
N ALA A 242 -9.58 7.43 -13.09
CA ALA A 242 -10.98 7.02 -13.19
C ALA A 242 -11.23 5.74 -14.00
N PRO A 243 -10.57 5.48 -15.16
CA PRO A 243 -10.74 4.23 -15.89
C PRO A 243 -10.37 2.97 -15.08
N VAL A 244 -9.44 3.07 -14.14
CA VAL A 244 -9.04 1.94 -13.27
C VAL A 244 -10.08 1.77 -12.15
N PHE A 245 -10.48 2.84 -11.49
CA PHE A 245 -11.47 2.79 -10.40
C PHE A 245 -12.82 2.22 -10.83
N ARG A 246 -13.25 2.50 -12.06
CA ARG A 246 -14.46 1.93 -12.65
C ARG A 246 -14.40 0.42 -12.87
N GLN A 247 -13.24 -0.21 -12.79
CA GLN A 247 -13.11 -1.67 -12.82
C GLN A 247 -13.23 -2.31 -11.43
N VAL A 248 -13.17 -1.52 -10.36
CA VAL A 248 -13.33 -2.02 -8.99
C VAL A 248 -14.82 -2.25 -8.74
N VAL A 249 -15.18 -3.53 -8.58
CA VAL A 249 -16.57 -3.99 -8.34
C VAL A 249 -16.76 -4.68 -6.98
N ALA A 250 -15.67 -5.11 -6.34
CA ALA A 250 -15.71 -5.74 -5.02
C ALA A 250 -16.22 -4.76 -3.95
N PRO A 251 -16.83 -5.23 -2.84
CA PRO A 251 -17.14 -4.39 -1.68
C PRO A 251 -15.91 -3.61 -1.19
N VAL A 252 -16.09 -2.32 -0.86
CA VAL A 252 -14.99 -1.44 -0.47
C VAL A 252 -15.27 -0.72 0.85
N PHE A 253 -14.32 -0.81 1.78
CA PHE A 253 -14.21 0.08 2.93
C PHE A 253 -13.12 1.13 2.67
N LEU A 254 -13.43 2.40 2.96
CA LEU A 254 -12.48 3.51 2.94
C LEU A 254 -12.44 4.20 4.31
N GLY A 255 -11.31 4.11 5.01
CA GLY A 255 -11.03 4.88 6.21
C GLY A 255 -10.04 6.00 5.93
N TYR A 256 -10.24 7.19 6.50
CA TYR A 256 -9.34 8.34 6.34
C TYR A 256 -9.42 9.29 7.55
N TYR A 257 -8.50 10.26 7.63
CA TYR A 257 -8.47 11.29 8.67
C TYR A 257 -8.67 12.68 8.03
N ASP A 258 -9.80 13.33 8.33
CA ASP A 258 -10.14 14.68 7.85
C ASP A 258 -11.00 15.46 8.88
N ARG A 259 -10.35 16.04 9.89
CA ARG A 259 -11.09 16.79 10.94
C ARG A 259 -11.56 18.15 10.45
N ASP A 260 -10.65 18.91 9.84
CA ASP A 260 -10.89 20.25 9.32
C ASP A 260 -9.77 20.65 8.34
N PRO A 261 -9.91 21.76 7.58
CA PRO A 261 -8.92 22.15 6.57
C PRO A 261 -7.49 22.36 7.08
N ALA A 262 -7.32 22.67 8.38
CA ALA A 262 -6.00 22.83 9.01
C ALA A 262 -5.50 21.51 9.63
N HIS A 263 -6.39 20.56 9.91
CA HIS A 263 -6.10 19.30 10.58
C HIS A 263 -6.71 18.12 9.80
N THR A 264 -6.08 17.83 8.67
CA THR A 264 -6.38 16.70 7.79
C THR A 264 -5.11 15.86 7.64
N ASP A 265 -5.24 14.69 7.01
CA ASP A 265 -4.10 13.90 6.56
C ASP A 265 -3.00 14.77 5.91
N PRO A 266 -1.78 14.82 6.50
CA PRO A 266 -0.70 15.65 5.99
C PRO A 266 0.06 15.00 4.83
N THR A 267 -0.20 13.72 4.54
CA THR A 267 0.57 12.90 3.58
C THR A 267 -0.19 12.72 2.27
N VAL A 268 -1.51 12.56 2.30
CA VAL A 268 -2.33 12.35 1.10
C VAL A 268 -3.50 13.33 1.01
N GLU A 269 -4.02 13.53 -0.20
CA GLU A 269 -5.18 14.39 -0.44
C GLU A 269 -6.50 13.65 -0.16
N VAL A 270 -7.19 14.02 0.91
CA VAL A 270 -8.54 13.50 1.22
C VAL A 270 -9.54 13.76 0.07
N PRO A 271 -9.57 14.95 -0.57
CA PRO A 271 -10.44 15.16 -1.73
C PRO A 271 -10.17 14.19 -2.88
N ALA A 272 -8.92 13.75 -3.07
CA ALA A 272 -8.58 12.75 -4.09
C ALA A 272 -9.12 11.37 -3.72
N MET A 273 -9.11 10.99 -2.42
CA MET A 273 -9.74 9.77 -1.93
C MET A 273 -11.27 9.81 -2.15
N MET A 274 -11.93 10.93 -1.87
CA MET A 274 -13.36 11.09 -2.09
C MET A 274 -13.72 11.01 -3.58
N TRP A 275 -12.92 11.65 -4.43
CA TRP A 275 -13.05 11.56 -5.88
C TRP A 275 -12.91 10.11 -6.36
N MET A 276 -11.87 9.40 -5.92
CA MET A 276 -11.66 7.98 -6.25
C MET A 276 -12.86 7.13 -5.82
N PHE A 277 -13.32 7.30 -4.58
CA PHE A 277 -14.42 6.52 -4.03
C PHE A 277 -15.71 6.70 -4.84
N GLY A 278 -15.98 7.93 -5.32
CA GLY A 278 -17.12 8.23 -6.19
C GLY A 278 -17.04 7.60 -7.59
N GLN A 279 -15.84 7.24 -8.07
CA GLN A 279 -15.66 6.60 -9.38
C GLN A 279 -15.82 5.07 -9.37
N LEU A 280 -15.88 4.44 -8.18
CA LEU A 280 -15.97 2.98 -8.07
C LEU A 280 -17.28 2.45 -8.65
N SER A 281 -17.19 1.34 -9.39
CA SER A 281 -18.36 0.61 -9.90
C SER A 281 -19.00 -0.32 -8.86
N THR A 282 -18.40 -0.45 -7.68
CA THR A 282 -18.99 -1.14 -6.53
C THR A 282 -20.37 -0.54 -6.20
N PRO A 283 -21.42 -1.35 -6.03
CA PRO A 283 -22.73 -0.89 -5.60
C PRO A 283 -22.67 -0.06 -4.30
N ALA A 284 -23.56 0.93 -4.16
CA ALA A 284 -23.59 1.79 -2.97
C ALA A 284 -23.82 1.01 -1.66
N SER A 285 -24.62 -0.06 -1.70
CA SER A 285 -24.85 -0.97 -0.56
C SER A 285 -23.62 -1.77 -0.15
N LEU A 286 -22.60 -1.86 -1.01
CA LEU A 286 -21.36 -2.60 -0.78
C LEU A 286 -20.16 -1.67 -0.53
N ARG A 287 -20.40 -0.37 -0.38
CA ARG A 287 -19.37 0.64 -0.13
C ARG A 287 -19.61 1.29 1.24
N ARG A 288 -18.54 1.43 2.03
CA ARG A 288 -18.56 2.14 3.31
C ARG A 288 -17.36 3.08 3.37
N GLN A 289 -17.58 4.35 3.69
CA GLN A 289 -16.51 5.30 3.99
C GLN A 289 -16.67 5.84 5.40
N VAL A 290 -15.57 6.02 6.13
CA VAL A 290 -15.57 6.48 7.52
C VAL A 290 -14.41 7.46 7.70
N ASP A 291 -14.75 8.67 8.17
CA ASP A 291 -13.77 9.63 8.66
C ASP A 291 -13.45 9.33 10.14
N PHE A 292 -12.16 9.39 10.46
CA PHE A 292 -11.61 9.25 11.81
C PHE A 292 -10.96 10.58 12.21
N PRO A 293 -11.74 11.62 12.53
CA PRO A 293 -11.22 12.98 12.76
C PRO A 293 -10.33 13.09 14.01
N GLN A 294 -10.29 12.04 14.84
CA GLN A 294 -9.43 11.99 16.02
C GLN A 294 -8.23 11.06 15.85
N ALA A 295 -8.04 10.45 14.68
CA ALA A 295 -6.85 9.63 14.42
C ALA A 295 -5.57 10.47 14.50
N ASP A 296 -5.63 11.74 14.08
CA ASP A 296 -4.50 12.70 14.08
C ASP A 296 -3.26 12.16 13.35
N SER A 297 -3.48 11.32 12.34
CA SER A 297 -2.42 10.57 11.68
C SER A 297 -2.85 10.05 10.31
N HIS A 298 -1.91 10.04 9.37
CA HIS A 298 -2.07 9.34 8.08
C HIS A 298 -2.29 7.83 8.27
N VAL A 299 -1.55 7.23 9.21
CA VAL A 299 -1.59 5.79 9.48
C VAL A 299 -2.66 5.48 10.53
N ILE A 300 -3.93 5.55 10.11
CA ILE A 300 -5.10 5.55 11.00
C ILE A 300 -5.27 4.27 11.84
N ALA A 301 -4.83 3.12 11.35
CA ALA A 301 -5.02 1.83 12.02
C ALA A 301 -3.87 1.46 12.99
N SER A 302 -2.76 2.20 12.98
CA SER A 302 -1.58 1.85 13.76
C SER A 302 -1.62 2.50 15.15
N PRO A 303 -1.58 1.73 16.26
CA PRO A 303 -1.45 2.31 17.59
C PRO A 303 -0.09 2.98 17.85
N LEU A 304 0.86 2.84 16.93
CA LEU A 304 2.15 3.54 16.98
C LEU A 304 2.06 5.01 16.51
N ARG A 305 0.97 5.37 15.81
CA ARG A 305 0.85 6.66 15.11
C ARG A 305 -0.52 7.31 15.29
N SER A 306 -1.59 6.52 15.29
CA SER A 306 -2.97 6.97 15.43
C SER A 306 -3.40 7.00 16.89
N ARG A 307 -4.26 7.96 17.23
CA ARG A 307 -4.89 8.05 18.56
C ARG A 307 -6.16 7.21 18.68
N THR A 308 -6.74 6.76 17.56
CA THR A 308 -8.00 5.99 17.54
C THR A 308 -7.93 4.72 16.67
N PRO A 309 -6.89 3.87 16.81
CA PRO A 309 -6.77 2.64 16.03
C PRO A 309 -7.88 1.62 16.34
N ASP A 310 -8.45 1.67 17.54
CA ASP A 310 -9.59 0.87 18.00
C ASP A 310 -10.87 1.21 17.21
N ALA A 311 -11.12 2.50 16.95
CA ALA A 311 -12.24 2.93 16.13
C ALA A 311 -12.11 2.42 14.69
N VAL A 312 -10.90 2.43 14.13
CA VAL A 312 -10.60 1.87 12.81
C VAL A 312 -10.82 0.36 12.77
N CYS A 313 -10.38 -0.35 13.81
CA CYS A 313 -10.61 -1.79 13.96
C CYS A 313 -12.10 -2.11 13.97
N ARG A 314 -12.89 -1.43 14.82
CA ARG A 314 -14.35 -1.65 14.91
C ARG A 314 -15.05 -1.38 13.58
N ALA A 315 -14.78 -0.23 12.96
CA ALA A 315 -15.40 0.11 11.68
C ALA A 315 -15.05 -0.87 10.56
N THR A 316 -13.79 -1.35 10.54
CA THR A 316 -13.34 -2.36 9.58
C THR A 316 -14.01 -3.71 9.87
N ARG A 317 -14.02 -4.17 11.13
CA ARG A 317 -14.73 -5.38 11.57
C ARG A 317 -16.18 -5.36 11.13
N ASP A 318 -16.89 -4.28 11.42
CA ASP A 318 -18.31 -4.16 11.11
C ASP A 318 -18.54 -4.20 9.60
N PHE A 319 -17.64 -3.61 8.80
CA PHE A 319 -17.71 -3.77 7.34
C PHE A 319 -17.49 -5.23 6.89
N LEU A 320 -16.47 -5.90 7.44
CA LEU A 320 -16.17 -7.29 7.11
C LEU A 320 -17.33 -8.22 7.50
N HIS A 321 -18.01 -7.93 8.60
CA HIS A 321 -19.17 -8.70 9.07
C HIS A 321 -20.44 -8.36 8.28
N ASP A 322 -20.87 -7.10 8.31
CA ASP A 322 -22.18 -6.67 7.82
C ASP A 322 -22.28 -6.69 6.29
N VAL A 323 -21.17 -6.33 5.61
CA VAL A 323 -21.17 -6.12 4.15
C VAL A 323 -20.57 -7.31 3.42
N LEU A 324 -19.46 -7.86 3.91
CA LEU A 324 -18.82 -9.04 3.31
C LEU A 324 -19.37 -10.38 3.84
N GLY A 325 -20.20 -10.36 4.89
CA GLY A 325 -20.79 -11.57 5.44
C GLY A 325 -19.72 -12.54 5.97
N LEU A 326 -18.64 -12.03 6.54
CA LEU A 326 -17.68 -12.88 7.26
C LEU A 326 -18.26 -13.22 8.63
N ALA A 327 -18.40 -14.51 8.90
CA ALA A 327 -18.81 -14.99 10.22
C ALA A 327 -17.61 -14.91 11.18
N TYR A 328 -17.88 -14.58 12.44
CA TYR A 328 -16.86 -14.69 13.48
C TYR A 328 -16.44 -16.15 13.65
N ALA A 329 -15.15 -16.36 13.90
CA ALA A 329 -14.64 -17.68 14.28
C ALA A 329 -15.27 -18.10 15.63
N PRO A 330 -15.34 -19.41 15.94
CA PRO A 330 -15.88 -19.90 17.21
C PRO A 330 -15.25 -19.23 18.44
N ASP A 331 -13.94 -18.97 18.40
CA ASP A 331 -13.17 -18.32 19.47
C ASP A 331 -12.90 -16.83 19.18
N GLY A 332 -13.57 -16.26 18.19
CA GLY A 332 -13.44 -14.87 17.77
C GLY A 332 -14.27 -13.95 18.65
N ASP A 333 -13.61 -13.19 19.54
CA ASP A 333 -14.26 -12.16 20.36
C ASP A 333 -14.23 -10.79 19.65
N PRO A 334 -15.39 -10.22 19.26
CA PRO A 334 -15.48 -8.89 18.64
C PRO A 334 -14.88 -7.78 19.48
N ALA A 335 -14.79 -7.96 20.81
CA ALA A 335 -14.19 -6.99 21.73
C ALA A 335 -12.68 -6.83 21.54
N VAL A 336 -12.02 -7.67 20.72
CA VAL A 336 -10.63 -7.46 20.31
C VAL A 336 -10.39 -6.06 19.72
N CYS A 337 -11.40 -5.49 19.04
CA CYS A 337 -11.31 -4.14 18.49
C CYS A 337 -11.62 -3.02 19.52
N ASP A 338 -11.98 -3.34 20.75
CA ASP A 338 -12.28 -2.33 21.78
C ASP A 338 -11.01 -1.83 22.46
N THR A 339 -9.93 -2.62 22.44
CA THR A 339 -8.62 -2.24 22.98
C THR A 339 -7.51 -2.59 22.02
N VAL A 340 -7.17 -1.65 21.13
CA VAL A 340 -6.00 -1.79 20.25
C VAL A 340 -4.79 -1.15 20.93
N ARG A 341 -3.77 -1.96 21.23
CA ARG A 341 -2.51 -1.51 21.84
C ARG A 341 -1.33 -1.92 20.95
N PRO A 342 -0.19 -1.22 21.01
CA PRO A 342 1.02 -1.71 20.36
C PRO A 342 1.37 -3.11 20.85
N LEU A 343 1.82 -3.98 19.95
CA LEU A 343 2.42 -5.26 20.35
C LEU A 343 3.63 -4.96 21.24
N ALA A 344 3.79 -5.71 22.34
CA ALA A 344 5.00 -5.64 23.14
C ALA A 344 6.19 -6.01 22.24
N GLY A 345 7.18 -5.11 22.18
CA GLY A 345 8.37 -5.25 21.34
C GLY A 345 9.29 -6.38 21.76
#